data_AF-A0A536IBZ1-F1
#
_entry.id   AF-A0A536IBZ1-F1
#
_cell.length_a   1.000
_cell.length_b   1.000
_cell.length_c   1.000
_cell.angle_alpha   90.00
_cell.angle_beta   90.00
_cell.angle_gamma   90.00
#
_symmetry.space_group_name_H-M   'P 1'
#
loop_
_entity.id
_entity.type
_entity.pdbx_description
1 polymer ?
#
loop_
_entity_poly.entity_id
_entity_poly.type
_entity_poly.pdbx_seq_one_letter_code
_entity_poly.pdbx_strand_id
1 'polypeptide(L)'
;WDDGRLAAEVGPVYLDGHPVTTDNHIRRDSTLEKLAALRPVFDREHGTITAGNASPLTDGAAAVVLASEDRARALGREPLASIRSYA
;
A
#
# COMPACT_ATOMS: atom_id res chain seq x y z
N TRP A 1 0.32 -2.82 10.39
CA TRP A 1 -0.74 -2.25 11.23
C TRP A 1 -0.54 -2.53 12.70
N ASP A 2 -0.28 -3.78 13.09
CA ASP A 2 -0.20 -4.18 14.51
C ASP A 2 0.86 -3.37 15.31
N ASP A 3 1.98 -3.02 14.68
CA ASP A 3 3.04 -2.19 15.29
C ASP A 3 2.85 -0.67 15.06
N GLY A 4 1.70 -0.22 14.56
CA GLY A 4 1.35 1.20 14.41
C GLY A 4 2.12 2.00 13.34
N ARG A 5 3.06 1.38 12.60
CA ARG A 5 3.96 2.09 11.67
C ARG A 5 3.27 2.93 10.58
N LEU A 6 2.09 2.51 10.13
CA LEU A 6 1.35 3.18 9.04
C LEU A 6 0.40 4.29 9.54
N ALA A 7 0.29 4.48 10.86
CA ALA A 7 -0.69 5.41 11.43
C ALA A 7 -0.42 6.88 11.09
N ALA A 8 0.84 7.24 10.78
CA ALA A 8 1.22 8.60 10.43
C ALA A 8 0.99 8.96 8.95
N GLU A 9 0.82 7.96 8.08
CA GLU A 9 0.74 8.13 6.62
C GLU A 9 -0.67 7.86 6.06
N VAL A 10 -1.52 7.13 6.78
CA VAL A 10 -2.89 6.84 6.36
C VAL A 10 -3.89 7.81 7.00
N GLY A 11 -4.49 8.67 6.17
CA GLY A 11 -5.62 9.51 6.57
C GLY A 11 -6.95 8.74 6.52
N PRO A 12 -7.92 9.05 7.39
CA PRO A 12 -9.24 8.42 7.36
C PRO A 12 -10.01 8.82 6.10
N VAL A 13 -10.60 7.83 5.42
CA VAL A 13 -11.61 8.05 4.37
C VAL A 13 -12.97 7.70 4.94
N TYR A 14 -13.95 8.57 4.78
CA TYR A 14 -15.29 8.36 5.31
C TYR A 14 -16.21 7.80 4.22
N LEU A 15 -16.75 6.60 4.47
CA LEU A 15 -17.78 5.97 3.64
C LEU A 15 -19.07 5.94 4.45
N ASP A 16 -20.11 6.63 3.97
CA ASP A 16 -21.41 6.74 4.66
C ASP A 16 -21.30 7.15 6.14
N GLY A 17 -20.34 8.03 6.45
CA GLY A 17 -20.07 8.51 7.82
C GLY A 17 -19.20 7.58 8.67
N HIS A 18 -18.79 6.41 8.16
CA HIS A 18 -17.89 5.49 8.84
C HIS A 18 -16.43 5.68 8.38
N PRO A 19 -15.47 5.88 9.30
CA PRO A 19 -14.08 6.04 8.93
C PRO A 19 -13.45 4.70 8.58
N VAL A 20 -12.88 4.61 7.39
CA VAL A 20 -11.93 3.58 6.98
C VAL A 20 -10.53 4.11 7.31
N THR A 21 -9.87 3.46 8.27
CA THR A 21 -8.58 3.91 8.82
C THR A 21 -7.45 2.91 8.65
N THR A 22 -7.75 1.71 8.14
CA THR A 22 -6.79 0.61 8.00
C THR A 22 -6.99 -0.15 6.70
N ASP A 23 -5.92 -0.76 6.18
CA ASP A 23 -6.00 -1.64 5.01
C ASP A 23 -6.84 -2.88 5.32
N ASN A 24 -7.88 -3.11 4.52
CA ASN A 24 -8.80 -4.23 4.69
C ASN A 24 -8.37 -5.52 3.96
N HIS A 25 -7.36 -5.45 3.08
CA HIS A 25 -6.94 -6.60 2.27
C HIS A 25 -5.94 -7.53 2.98
N ILE A 26 -5.43 -7.14 4.16
CA ILE A 26 -4.42 -7.89 4.91
C ILE A 26 -5.06 -9.12 5.57
N ARG A 27 -4.60 -10.32 5.16
CA ARG A 27 -5.08 -11.61 5.66
C ARG A 27 -4.11 -12.19 6.69
N ARG A 28 -4.36 -11.91 7.97
CA ARG A 28 -3.52 -12.38 9.10
C ARG A 28 -3.52 -13.89 9.29
N ASP A 29 -4.48 -14.59 8.71
CA ASP A 29 -4.64 -16.04 8.80
C ASP A 29 -4.01 -16.79 7.60
N SER A 30 -3.23 -16.11 6.77
CA SER A 30 -2.52 -16.72 5.63
C SER A 30 -1.47 -17.72 6.11
N THR A 31 -1.45 -18.91 5.52
CA THR A 31 -0.44 -19.96 5.80
C THR A 31 0.10 -20.55 4.50
N LEU A 32 1.26 -21.19 4.56
CA LEU A 32 1.86 -21.85 3.39
C LEU A 32 0.95 -22.93 2.82
N GLU A 33 0.28 -23.70 3.68
CA GLU A 33 -0.64 -24.76 3.28
C GLU A 33 -1.86 -24.19 2.53
N LYS A 34 -2.45 -23.09 3.04
CA LYS A 34 -3.56 -22.40 2.37
C LYS A 34 -3.15 -21.86 1.01
N LEU A 35 -1.94 -21.29 0.90
CA LEU A 35 -1.42 -20.72 -0.35
C LEU A 35 -1.08 -21.81 -1.37
N ALA A 36 -0.49 -22.93 -0.94
CA ALA A 36 -0.14 -24.06 -1.80
C ALA A 36 -1.36 -24.76 -2.40
N ALA A 37 -2.52 -24.71 -1.73
CA ALA A 37 -3.76 -25.27 -2.24
C ALA A 37 -4.44 -24.42 -3.35
N LEU A 38 -3.96 -23.20 -3.61
CA LEU A 38 -4.54 -22.32 -4.62
C LEU A 38 -4.16 -22.77 -6.03
N ARG A 39 -5.16 -22.86 -6.92
CA ARG A 39 -4.93 -23.18 -8.32
C ARG A 39 -4.33 -22.00 -9.08
N PRO A 40 -3.41 -22.24 -10.01
CA PRO A 40 -2.97 -21.23 -10.98
C PRO A 40 -4.15 -20.64 -11.77
N VAL A 41 -4.11 -19.32 -12.00
CA VAL A 41 -5.23 -18.59 -12.62
C VAL A 41 -5.01 -18.32 -14.12
N PHE A 42 -3.78 -17.99 -14.51
CA PHE A 42 -3.46 -17.58 -15.89
C PHE A 42 -3.08 -18.75 -16.81
N ASP A 43 -2.26 -19.68 -16.31
CA ASP A 43 -1.95 -20.95 -16.96
C ASP A 43 -2.29 -22.06 -15.97
N ARG A 44 -3.23 -22.92 -16.32
CA ARG A 44 -3.76 -23.97 -15.43
C ARG A 44 -2.94 -25.26 -15.43
N GLU A 45 -2.12 -25.47 -16.45
CA GLU A 45 -1.35 -26.71 -16.62
C GLU A 45 0.06 -26.56 -16.06
N HIS A 46 0.71 -25.42 -16.32
CA HIS A 46 2.10 -25.19 -15.94
C HIS A 46 2.35 -23.88 -15.19
N GLY A 47 1.29 -23.09 -14.95
CA GLY A 47 1.41 -21.80 -14.27
C GLY A 47 1.69 -21.91 -12.77
N THR A 48 2.25 -20.85 -12.21
CA THR A 48 2.54 -20.72 -10.77
C THR A 48 1.86 -19.52 -10.14
N ILE A 49 1.25 -18.64 -10.95
CA ILE A 49 0.57 -17.43 -10.50
C ILE A 49 -0.84 -17.79 -10.03
N THR A 50 -1.11 -17.55 -8.75
CA THR A 50 -2.38 -17.80 -8.08
C THR A 50 -2.95 -16.49 -7.52
N ALA A 51 -4.20 -16.50 -7.07
CA ALA A 51 -4.79 -15.34 -6.39
C ALA A 51 -4.07 -14.96 -5.07
N GLY A 52 -3.28 -15.87 -4.48
CA GLY A 52 -2.59 -15.64 -3.22
C GLY A 52 -1.18 -15.06 -3.35
N ASN A 53 -0.58 -15.15 -4.54
CA ASN A 53 0.76 -14.59 -4.82
C ASN A 53 0.74 -13.43 -5.84
N ALA A 54 -0.45 -13.03 -6.30
CA ALA A 54 -0.66 -11.84 -7.09
C ALA A 54 -1.14 -10.66 -6.22
N SER A 55 -0.97 -9.44 -6.72
CA SER A 55 -1.53 -8.25 -6.08
C SER A 55 -3.07 -8.30 -6.10
N PRO A 56 -3.76 -7.93 -5.01
CA PRO A 56 -5.22 -7.79 -5.03
C PRO A 56 -5.66 -6.60 -5.88
N LEU A 57 -6.90 -6.63 -6.33
CA LEU A 57 -7.56 -5.43 -6.86
C LEU A 57 -7.96 -4.53 -5.68
N THR A 58 -7.52 -3.28 -5.71
CA THR A 58 -7.67 -2.33 -4.59
C THR A 58 -8.14 -0.96 -5.07
N ASP A 59 -8.95 -0.30 -4.25
CA ASP A 59 -9.33 1.10 -4.43
C ASP A 59 -8.60 1.97 -3.40
N GLY A 60 -7.84 2.96 -3.86
CA GLY A 60 -7.04 3.82 -2.99
C GLY A 60 -6.44 5.02 -3.70
N ALA A 61 -5.98 6.01 -2.92
CA ALA A 61 -5.32 7.20 -3.42
C ALA A 61 -4.17 7.60 -2.48
N ALA A 62 -3.16 8.25 -3.03
CA ALA A 62 -2.04 8.82 -2.28
C ALA A 62 -1.64 10.17 -2.89
N ALA A 63 -1.07 11.05 -2.07
CA ALA A 63 -0.55 12.34 -2.51
C ALA A 63 0.75 12.66 -1.79
N VAL A 64 1.66 13.33 -2.50
CA VAL A 64 2.88 13.91 -1.95
C VAL A 64 2.98 15.37 -2.39
N VAL A 65 3.47 16.24 -1.49
CA VAL A 65 3.74 17.63 -1.82
C VAL A 65 5.22 17.77 -2.15
N LEU A 66 5.51 18.21 -3.36
CA LEU A 66 6.88 18.49 -3.82
C LEU A 66 7.15 19.99 -3.80
N ALA A 67 8.38 20.34 -3.46
CA ALA A 67 8.88 21.70 -3.54
C ALA A 67 10.37 21.69 -3.89
N SER A 68 10.85 22.77 -4.51
CA SER A 68 12.28 23.04 -4.53
C SER A 68 12.81 23.23 -3.11
N GLU A 69 14.06 22.88 -2.87
CA GLU A 69 14.70 23.01 -1.56
C GLU A 69 14.64 24.44 -1.00
N ASP A 70 14.87 25.45 -1.85
CA ASP A 70 14.81 26.86 -1.45
C ASP A 70 13.41 27.30 -1.03
N ARG A 71 12.37 26.81 -1.71
CA ARG A 71 10.98 27.07 -1.34
C ARG A 71 10.62 26.42 0.00
N ALA A 72 11.06 25.18 0.23
CA ALA A 72 10.85 24.50 1.51
C ALA A 72 11.51 25.26 2.67
N ARG A 73 12.77 25.69 2.50
CA ARG A 73 13.50 26.56 3.45
C ARG A 73 12.77 27.87 3.72
N ALA A 74 12.36 28.59 2.67
CA ALA A 74 11.65 29.86 2.81
C ALA A 74 10.29 29.72 3.53
N LEU A 75 9.67 28.54 3.47
CA LEU A 75 8.44 28.22 4.19
C LEU A 75 8.68 27.61 5.58
N GLY A 76 9.93 27.42 6.01
CA GLY A 76 10.27 26.78 7.28
C GLY A 76 9.80 25.32 7.36
N ARG A 77 9.76 24.60 6.23
CA ARG A 77 9.33 23.19 6.16
C ARG A 77 10.56 22.29 5.99
N GLU A 78 10.71 21.33 6.91
CA GLU A 78 11.73 20.29 6.80
C GLU A 78 11.28 19.22 5.78
N PRO A 79 12.06 18.95 4.71
CA PRO A 79 11.73 17.91 3.75
C PRO A 79 11.80 16.49 4.35
N LEU A 80 10.84 15.62 3.99
CA LEU A 80 10.87 14.20 4.40
C LEU A 80 11.93 13.38 3.63
N ALA A 81 12.18 13.74 2.37
CA ALA A 81 13.12 13.08 1.48
C ALA A 81 13.50 13.99 0.30
N SER A 82 14.48 13.57 -0.50
CA SER A 82 14.87 14.22 -1.76
C SER A 82 14.92 13.21 -2.91
N ILE A 83 14.46 13.61 -4.08
CA ILE A 83 14.57 12.79 -5.31
C ILE A 83 15.99 12.93 -5.85
N ARG A 84 16.72 11.82 -5.98
CA ARG A 84 18.10 11.80 -6.48
C ARG A 84 18.18 11.46 -7.97
N SER A 85 17.36 10.52 -8.42
CA SER A 85 17.29 10.07 -9.81
C SER A 85 15.94 9.41 -10.07
N TYR A 86 15.58 9.28 -11.33
CA TYR A 86 14.50 8.43 -11.84
C TYR A 86 15.00 7.76 -13.13
N ALA A 87 14.44 6.60 -13.47
CA ALA A 87 14.71 5.88 -14.71
C ALA A 87 13.42 5.21 -15.19
#